data_AF-A0A7J6Q3E2-F1
#
_entry.id   AF-A0A7J6Q3E2-F1
#
_cell.length_a   1.000
_cell.length_b   1.000
_cell.length_c   1.000
_cell.angle_alpha   90.00
_cell.angle_beta   90.00
_cell.angle_gamma   90.00
#
_symmetry.space_group_name_H-M   'P 1'
#
loop_
_entity.id
_entity.type
_entity.pdbx_description
1 polymer ?
#
loop_
_entity_poly.entity_id
_entity_poly.type
_entity_poly.pdbx_seq_one_letter_code
_entity_poly.pdbx_strand_id
1 'polypeptide(L)'
;ALRRRQPMNGLKFDWSVHRQTLSRDLTDNTAQLVDAKPASFMSAKRPVDIALFGATGFTGSLIAAYLAYNYPTLNITLVGRDKTRLSALASRYHNANFDVCTIPSMDDQQAVQNIVARAKVVISAAGPFIKIG
;
A
#
# COMPACT_ATOMS: atom_id res chain seq x y z
N ALA A 1 1.01 -16.79 -49.04
CA ALA A 1 -0.11 -16.89 -48.08
C ALA A 1 0.07 -15.84 -46.98
N LEU A 2 -0.54 -14.66 -47.16
CA LEU A 2 -0.53 -13.55 -46.21
C LEU A 2 -1.67 -13.72 -45.21
N ARG A 3 -1.37 -13.90 -43.93
CA ARG A 3 -2.33 -13.59 -42.86
C ARG A 3 -1.76 -12.48 -41.98
N ARG A 4 -2.34 -11.29 -42.16
CA ARG A 4 -2.18 -10.10 -41.33
C ARG A 4 -2.52 -10.45 -39.87
N ARG A 5 -1.64 -10.17 -38.91
CA ARG A 5 -1.99 -10.11 -37.49
C ARG A 5 -2.42 -8.68 -37.16
N GLN A 6 -3.64 -8.55 -36.65
CA GLN A 6 -4.25 -7.33 -36.13
C GLN A 6 -3.49 -6.81 -34.90
N PRO A 7 -3.47 -5.49 -34.63
CA PRO A 7 -2.99 -4.93 -33.36
C PRO A 7 -4.05 -5.13 -32.26
N MET A 8 -3.68 -5.80 -31.17
CA MET A 8 -4.55 -5.92 -29.98
C MET A 8 -4.45 -4.63 -29.15
N ASN A 9 -5.36 -3.70 -29.43
CA ASN A 9 -5.73 -2.63 -28.49
C ASN A 9 -6.61 -3.20 -27.38
N GLY A 10 -6.33 -2.84 -26.13
CA GLY A 10 -7.31 -2.86 -25.04
C GLY A 10 -7.37 -4.14 -24.20
N LEU A 11 -6.49 -4.27 -23.21
CA LEU A 11 -6.79 -5.06 -22.01
C LEU A 11 -7.43 -4.12 -20.97
N LYS A 12 -8.76 -3.99 -21.01
CA LYS A 12 -9.52 -3.53 -19.85
C LYS A 12 -9.56 -4.68 -18.86
N PHE A 13 -8.85 -4.53 -17.74
CA PHE A 13 -8.91 -5.50 -16.65
C PHE A 13 -10.23 -5.31 -15.90
N ASP A 14 -11.13 -6.30 -16.00
CA ASP A 14 -12.43 -6.30 -15.33
C ASP A 14 -12.27 -6.75 -13.87
N TRP A 15 -12.34 -5.79 -12.96
CA TRP A 15 -12.20 -6.00 -11.52
C TRP A 15 -13.50 -6.48 -10.84
N SER A 16 -14.57 -6.71 -11.59
CA SER A 16 -15.86 -7.15 -11.04
C SER A 16 -15.81 -8.58 -10.48
N VAL A 17 -14.81 -9.37 -10.88
CA VAL A 17 -14.72 -10.82 -10.58
C VAL A 17 -14.17 -11.12 -9.17
N HIS A 18 -13.63 -10.13 -8.44
CA HIS A 18 -12.93 -10.37 -7.16
C HIS A 18 -13.73 -10.03 -5.90
N ARG A 19 -15.02 -9.68 -6.01
CA ARG A 19 -15.80 -9.15 -4.88
C ARG A 19 -16.60 -10.19 -4.08
N GLN A 20 -16.45 -11.50 -4.33
CA GLN A 20 -17.46 -12.48 -3.86
C GLN A 20 -16.98 -13.72 -3.07
N THR A 21 -15.75 -13.79 -2.57
CA THR A 21 -15.30 -15.01 -1.85
C THR A 21 -14.72 -14.75 -0.46
N LEU A 22 -15.46 -14.03 0.37
CA LEU A 22 -15.18 -13.87 1.81
C LEU A 22 -16.50 -13.95 2.60
N SER A 23 -17.22 -15.08 2.53
CA SER A 23 -18.46 -15.22 3.33
C SER A 23 -18.82 -16.63 3.80
N ARG A 24 -17.88 -17.59 3.88
CA ARG A 24 -18.28 -18.97 4.28
C ARG A 24 -17.66 -19.57 5.55
N ASP A 25 -16.58 -19.03 6.11
CA ASP A 25 -15.92 -19.70 7.25
C ASP A 25 -15.76 -18.83 8.52
N LEU A 26 -16.66 -17.85 8.78
CA LEU A 26 -16.60 -16.96 9.96
C LEU A 26 -17.80 -17.11 10.92
N THR A 27 -18.38 -18.30 11.03
CA THR A 27 -19.65 -18.53 11.75
C THR A 27 -19.56 -19.02 13.20
N ASP A 28 -18.42 -18.92 13.89
CA ASP A 28 -18.38 -19.31 15.33
C ASP A 28 -18.03 -18.18 16.31
N ASN A 29 -17.84 -16.93 15.87
CA ASN A 29 -17.61 -15.81 16.80
C ASN A 29 -18.17 -14.44 16.36
N THR A 30 -19.12 -14.43 15.44
CA THR A 30 -19.68 -13.20 14.86
C THR A 30 -20.76 -12.56 15.73
N ALA A 31 -21.32 -13.27 16.71
CA ALA A 31 -22.40 -12.74 17.57
C ALA A 31 -21.94 -11.66 18.57
N GLN A 32 -20.63 -11.54 18.85
CA GLN A 32 -20.11 -10.48 19.75
C GLN A 32 -19.58 -9.24 19.02
N LEU A 33 -19.48 -9.25 17.68
CA LEU A 33 -18.92 -8.14 16.91
C LEU A 33 -19.95 -7.28 16.19
N VAL A 34 -21.23 -7.67 16.19
CA VAL A 34 -22.29 -6.96 15.45
C VAL A 34 -22.84 -5.73 16.17
N ASP A 35 -22.67 -5.62 17.49
CA ASP A 35 -23.15 -4.47 18.29
C ASP A 35 -22.04 -3.49 18.70
N ALA A 36 -20.79 -3.81 18.38
CA ALA A 36 -19.71 -2.83 18.48
C ALA A 36 -19.85 -1.86 17.30
N LYS A 37 -20.58 -0.75 17.51
CA LYS A 37 -20.38 0.49 16.75
C LYS A 37 -18.88 0.60 16.50
N PRO A 38 -18.37 0.54 15.25
CA PRO A 38 -16.93 0.57 15.03
C PRO A 38 -16.47 1.83 15.73
N ALA A 39 -15.69 1.65 16.80
CA ALA A 39 -15.29 2.73 17.67
C ALA A 39 -14.80 3.82 16.72
N SER A 40 -15.53 4.94 16.70
CA SER A 40 -15.25 6.02 15.77
C SER A 40 -13.75 6.26 15.89
N PHE A 41 -12.97 5.99 14.83
CA PHE A 41 -11.51 6.17 14.82
C PHE A 41 -11.12 7.66 14.90
N MET A 42 -11.93 8.47 15.60
CA MET A 42 -11.67 9.81 16.04
C MET A 42 -10.78 9.78 17.28
N SER A 43 -9.69 10.53 17.39
CA SER A 43 -8.78 11.09 16.40
C SER A 43 -7.50 11.34 17.20
N ALA A 44 -6.68 10.31 17.39
CA ALA A 44 -5.27 10.62 17.61
C ALA A 44 -4.82 11.26 16.30
N LYS A 45 -4.37 12.52 16.35
CA LYS A 45 -4.01 13.33 15.18
C LYS A 45 -2.76 12.73 14.51
N ARG A 46 -2.92 11.58 13.86
CA ARG A 46 -1.89 10.88 13.10
C ARG A 46 -1.75 11.60 11.76
N PRO A 47 -0.63 12.28 11.50
CA PRO A 47 -0.46 13.12 10.31
C PRO A 47 -0.35 12.30 9.02
N VAL A 48 0.02 11.02 9.14
CA VAL A 48 0.22 10.10 8.02
C VAL A 48 -0.98 9.17 7.91
N ASP A 49 -1.65 9.18 6.76
CA ASP A 49 -2.76 8.25 6.49
C ASP A 49 -2.22 6.84 6.24
N ILE A 50 -1.19 6.72 5.41
CA ILE A 50 -0.58 5.42 5.06
C ILE A 50 0.95 5.55 5.09
N ALA A 51 1.61 4.67 5.85
CA ALA A 51 3.05 4.45 5.73
C ALA A 51 3.30 3.17 4.92
N LEU A 52 4.00 3.30 3.78
CA LEU A 52 4.34 2.18 2.89
C LEU A 52 5.82 1.81 3.06
N PHE A 53 6.10 0.72 3.76
CA PHE A 53 7.45 0.18 3.91
C PHE A 53 7.83 -0.68 2.70
N GLY A 54 9.05 -0.45 2.18
CA GLY A 54 9.54 -1.15 1.01
C GLY A 54 9.03 -0.56 -0.30
N ALA A 55 8.70 0.74 -0.32
CA ALA A 55 8.07 1.41 -1.47
C ALA A 55 8.85 1.30 -2.79
N THR A 56 10.18 1.16 -2.74
CA THR A 56 11.04 1.04 -3.94
C THR A 56 11.27 -0.41 -4.39
N GLY A 57 10.74 -1.39 -3.66
CA GLY A 57 10.71 -2.79 -4.07
C GLY A 57 9.69 -3.03 -5.19
N PHE A 58 9.68 -4.25 -5.74
CA PHE A 58 8.76 -4.61 -6.83
C PHE A 58 7.30 -4.37 -6.44
N THR A 59 6.82 -5.08 -5.41
CA THR A 59 5.44 -4.95 -4.92
C THR A 59 5.16 -3.56 -4.38
N GLY A 60 6.10 -2.96 -3.64
CA GLY A 60 5.95 -1.61 -3.10
C GLY A 60 5.73 -0.55 -4.17
N SER A 61 6.43 -0.65 -5.31
CA SER A 61 6.27 0.30 -6.41
C SER A 61 4.89 0.21 -7.07
N LEU A 62 4.32 -1.00 -7.17
CA LEU A 62 2.96 -1.23 -7.68
C LEU A 62 1.90 -0.70 -6.70
N ILE A 63 2.10 -0.90 -5.40
CA ILE A 63 1.23 -0.34 -4.37
C ILE A 63 1.27 1.19 -4.41
N ALA A 64 2.46 1.79 -4.50
CA ALA A 64 2.60 3.24 -4.61
C ALA A 64 1.87 3.77 -5.85
N ALA A 65 2.02 3.12 -7.02
CA ALA A 65 1.29 3.48 -8.22
C ALA A 65 -0.23 3.41 -8.01
N TYR A 66 -0.72 2.31 -7.42
CA TYR A 66 -2.15 2.13 -7.14
C TYR A 66 -2.69 3.22 -6.22
N LEU A 67 -1.97 3.54 -5.14
CA LEU A 67 -2.38 4.58 -4.21
C LEU A 67 -2.36 5.98 -4.86
N ALA A 68 -1.37 6.27 -5.69
CA ALA A 68 -1.27 7.53 -6.40
C ALA A 68 -2.48 7.78 -7.33
N TYR A 69 -2.94 6.74 -8.04
CA TYR A 69 -4.04 6.88 -8.98
C TYR A 69 -5.42 6.92 -8.31
N ASN A 70 -5.61 6.11 -7.25
CA ASN A 70 -6.94 5.94 -6.66
C ASN A 70 -7.19 6.83 -5.44
N TYR A 71 -6.12 7.26 -4.76
CA TYR A 71 -6.21 8.01 -3.50
C TYR A 71 -5.20 9.18 -3.46
N PRO A 72 -5.20 10.09 -4.45
CA PRO A 72 -4.19 11.16 -4.55
C PRO A 72 -4.22 12.15 -3.38
N THR A 73 -5.35 12.23 -2.66
CA THR A 73 -5.56 13.16 -1.54
C THR A 73 -5.06 12.65 -0.19
N LEU A 74 -4.70 11.37 -0.08
CA LEU A 74 -4.20 10.81 1.17
C LEU A 74 -2.75 11.23 1.43
N ASN A 75 -2.42 11.53 2.67
CA ASN A 75 -1.05 11.79 3.11
C ASN A 75 -0.30 10.46 3.22
N ILE A 76 0.49 10.13 2.22
CA ILE A 76 1.15 8.82 2.13
C ILE A 76 2.67 9.02 2.30
N THR A 77 3.26 8.33 3.26
CA THR A 77 4.71 8.33 3.47
C THR A 77 5.33 7.08 2.85
N LEU A 78 6.22 7.27 1.88
CA LEU A 78 7.02 6.21 1.27
C LEU A 78 8.26 5.96 2.13
N VAL A 79 8.40 4.74 2.66
CA VAL A 79 9.47 4.37 3.59
C VAL A 79 10.42 3.36 2.96
N GLY A 80 11.72 3.63 3.09
CA GLY A 80 12.78 2.73 2.59
C GLY A 80 14.18 3.20 2.97
N ARG A 81 15.21 2.53 2.43
CA ARG A 81 16.62 2.82 2.77
C ARG A 81 17.31 3.82 1.84
N ASP A 82 16.78 3.96 0.62
CA ASP A 82 17.40 4.76 -0.45
C ASP A 82 16.52 5.99 -0.73
N LYS A 83 16.95 7.13 -0.19
CA LYS A 83 16.26 8.41 -0.35
C LYS A 83 16.13 8.81 -1.82
N THR A 84 17.18 8.59 -2.62
CA THR A 84 17.19 8.96 -4.05
C THR A 84 16.13 8.18 -4.83
N ARG A 85 16.05 6.87 -4.61
CA ARG A 85 15.03 6.03 -5.26
C ARG A 85 13.61 6.35 -4.79
N LEU A 86 13.44 6.69 -3.51
CA LEU A 86 12.14 7.10 -2.96
C LEU A 86 11.68 8.43 -3.56
N SER A 87 12.56 9.44 -3.59
CA SER A 87 12.26 10.73 -4.21
C SER A 87 11.95 10.57 -5.70
N ALA A 88 12.74 9.77 -6.43
CA ALA A 88 12.45 9.47 -7.83
C ALA A 88 11.11 8.78 -8.04
N LEU A 89 10.69 7.88 -7.13
CA LEU A 89 9.37 7.25 -7.17
C LEU A 89 8.26 8.27 -6.89
N ALA A 90 8.40 9.10 -5.86
CA ALA A 90 7.43 10.14 -5.51
C ALA A 90 7.24 11.13 -6.68
N SER A 91 8.34 11.57 -7.30
CA SER A 91 8.31 12.49 -8.44
C SER A 91 7.64 11.93 -9.69
N ARG A 92 7.44 10.62 -9.82
CA ARG A 92 6.66 10.05 -10.95
C ARG A 92 5.16 10.34 -10.84
N TYR A 93 4.68 10.70 -9.66
CA TYR A 93 3.27 10.84 -9.34
C TYR A 93 2.97 12.22 -8.73
N HIS A 94 3.15 13.29 -9.51
CA HIS A 94 3.00 14.69 -9.05
C HIS A 94 1.64 15.04 -8.42
N ASN A 95 0.57 14.31 -8.78
CA ASN A 95 -0.78 14.55 -8.26
C ASN A 95 -1.03 13.84 -6.90
N ALA A 96 -0.14 12.95 -6.49
CA ALA A 96 -0.27 12.21 -5.24
C ALA A 96 0.49 12.93 -4.13
N ASN A 97 -0.10 12.99 -2.93
CA ASN A 97 0.57 13.56 -1.78
C ASN A 97 1.54 12.57 -1.12
N PHE A 98 2.71 12.40 -1.74
CA PHE A 98 3.78 11.56 -1.25
C PHE A 98 4.83 12.33 -0.44
N ASP A 99 5.05 11.87 0.80
CA ASP A 99 6.22 12.22 1.60
C ASP A 99 7.26 11.08 1.54
N VAL A 100 8.53 11.40 1.77
CA VAL A 100 9.65 10.46 1.72
C VAL A 100 10.31 10.35 3.08
N CYS A 101 10.34 9.14 3.63
CA CYS A 101 11.01 8.85 4.89
C CYS A 101 12.08 7.76 4.69
N THR A 102 13.30 8.08 5.08
CA THR A 102 14.42 7.13 5.02
C THR A 102 14.65 6.50 6.38
N ILE A 103 14.82 5.18 6.40
CA ILE A 103 15.26 4.42 7.59
C ILE A 103 16.58 3.71 7.30
N PRO A 104 17.53 3.64 8.25
CA PRO A 104 18.81 2.97 8.04
C PRO A 104 18.65 1.47 7.77
N SER A 105 17.79 0.81 8.56
CA SER A 105 17.44 -0.60 8.42
C SER A 105 15.99 -0.83 8.84
N MET A 106 15.39 -1.92 8.34
CA MET A 106 14.11 -2.43 8.84
C MET A 106 14.23 -3.04 10.25
N ASP A 107 15.44 -3.44 10.65
CA ASP A 107 15.72 -4.00 11.97
C ASP A 107 15.90 -2.92 13.05
N ASP A 108 15.94 -1.64 12.65
CA ASP A 108 15.97 -0.51 13.58
C ASP A 108 14.57 -0.29 14.17
N GLN A 109 14.31 -0.98 15.28
CA GLN A 109 13.02 -0.98 15.95
C GLN A 109 12.57 0.44 16.35
N GLN A 110 13.48 1.31 16.80
CA GLN A 110 13.14 2.67 17.21
C GLN A 110 12.74 3.52 15.99
N ALA A 111 13.49 3.44 14.89
CA ALA A 111 13.15 4.14 13.67
C ALA A 111 11.79 3.70 13.11
N VAL A 112 11.52 2.40 13.10
CA VAL A 112 10.22 1.86 12.64
C VAL A 112 9.09 2.30 13.56
N GLN A 113 9.25 2.19 14.88
CA GLN A 113 8.23 2.59 15.85
C GLN A 113 7.85 4.07 15.73
N ASN A 114 8.81 4.95 15.50
CA ASN A 114 8.57 6.39 15.33
C ASN A 114 7.69 6.70 14.11
N ILE A 115 7.81 5.94 13.03
CA ILE A 115 6.99 6.10 11.82
C ILE A 115 5.61 5.50 12.05
N VAL A 116 5.55 4.28 12.58
CA VAL A 116 4.30 3.55 12.84
C VAL A 116 3.40 4.34 13.80
N ALA A 117 3.96 4.95 14.84
CA ALA A 117 3.20 5.76 15.80
C ALA A 117 2.45 6.94 15.14
N ARG A 118 2.95 7.45 14.01
CA ARG A 118 2.38 8.60 13.28
C ARG A 118 1.43 8.18 12.16
N ALA A 119 1.36 6.90 11.82
CA ALA A 119 0.59 6.38 10.70
C ALA A 119 -0.75 5.77 11.14
N LYS A 120 -1.84 6.08 10.42
CA LYS A 120 -3.13 5.43 10.64
C LYS A 120 -3.11 3.98 10.16
N VAL A 121 -2.50 3.74 9.01
CA VAL A 121 -2.33 2.41 8.39
C VAL A 121 -0.87 2.20 8.01
N VAL A 122 -0.40 0.97 8.21
CA VAL A 122 0.95 0.55 7.80
C VAL A 122 0.81 -0.57 6.78
N ILE A 123 1.47 -0.41 5.63
CA ILE A 123 1.60 -1.45 4.61
C ILE A 123 3.07 -1.90 4.61
N SER A 124 3.31 -3.17 4.89
CA SER A 124 4.64 -3.76 4.77
C SER A 124 4.76 -4.52 3.45
N ALA A 125 5.54 -3.95 2.53
CA ALA A 125 6.08 -4.64 1.37
C ALA A 125 7.62 -4.77 1.47
N ALA A 126 8.15 -4.64 2.68
CA ALA A 126 9.56 -4.80 3.00
C ALA A 126 9.81 -6.22 3.50
N GLY A 127 10.59 -6.99 2.76
CA GLY A 127 11.00 -8.32 3.20
C GLY A 127 12.10 -8.88 2.31
N PRO A 128 12.95 -9.77 2.84
CA PRO A 128 13.79 -10.62 2.01
C PRO A 128 12.90 -11.74 1.43
N PHE A 129 12.08 -11.41 0.43
CA PHE A 129 11.25 -12.41 -0.27
C PHE A 129 12.10 -13.47 -1.01
N ILE A 130 13.41 -13.23 -1.15
CA ILE A 130 14.39 -14.16 -1.73
C ILE A 130 14.74 -15.31 -0.76
N LYS A 131 14.51 -15.20 0.55
CA LYS A 131 14.83 -16.26 1.54
C LYS A 131 13.74 -17.34 1.68
N ILE A 132 12.57 -17.15 1.07
CA ILE A 132 11.42 -18.06 1.14
C ILE A 132 11.00 -18.45 -0.29
N GLY A 133 11.99 -18.80 -1.11
CA GLY A 133 11.82 -19.30 -2.48
C GLY A 133 12.06 -20.79 -2.54
#